data_AF-A0A3D5NX28-F1
#
_entry.id   AF-A0A3D5NX28-F1
#
_cell.length_a   1.000
_cell.length_b   1.000
_cell.length_c   1.000
_cell.angle_alpha   90.00
_cell.angle_beta   90.00
_cell.angle_gamma   90.00
#
_symmetry.space_group_name_H-M   'P 1'
#
loop_
_entity.id
_entity.type
_entity.pdbx_description
1 polymer ?
#
loop_
_entity_poly.entity_id
_entity_poly.type
_entity_poly.pdbx_seq_one_letter_code
_entity_poly.pdbx_strand_id
1 'polypeptide(L)'
;MNPVQLYPISPKLTATDFRDVDLLYETILKALPEKKTDADETVLVFPEFFSLGFFIAQGGEAALKARSIPAAMGELIRKHLGRVAWHFFKTYLDFFVGPAHQRFKRAIFQTYAPDVWLLYRALFSNLAEAHQSWVVAGSILMPE
;
A
#
# COMPACT_ATOMS: atom_id res chain seq x y z
N MET A 1 17.43 -29.29 1.23
CA MET A 1 16.64 -28.04 1.28
C MET A 1 16.72 -27.55 2.70
N ASN A 2 17.28 -26.37 2.90
CA ASN A 2 17.34 -25.76 4.23
C ASN A 2 15.90 -25.42 4.68
N PRO A 3 15.58 -25.52 5.97
CA PRO A 3 14.24 -25.21 6.46
C PRO A 3 13.94 -23.72 6.28
N VAL A 4 12.93 -23.39 5.49
CA VAL A 4 12.41 -22.03 5.32
C VAL A 4 11.26 -21.83 6.29
N GLN A 5 11.35 -20.79 7.13
CA GLN A 5 10.31 -20.46 8.09
C GLN A 5 9.47 -19.29 7.60
N LEU A 6 8.16 -19.50 7.45
CA LEU A 6 7.19 -18.46 7.06
C LEU A 6 6.56 -17.82 8.30
N TYR A 7 6.56 -16.49 8.37
CA TYR A 7 5.90 -15.73 9.42
C TYR A 7 4.83 -14.81 8.85
N PRO A 8 3.54 -15.11 9.06
CA PRO A 8 2.47 -14.17 8.73
C PRO A 8 2.51 -13.01 9.72
N ILE A 9 2.65 -11.79 9.20
CA ILE A 9 2.71 -10.55 10.00
C ILE A 9 1.39 -9.80 9.82
N SER A 10 0.61 -9.69 10.90
CA SER A 10 -0.67 -8.95 10.92
C SER A 10 -0.63 -7.86 11.98
N PRO A 11 0.04 -6.72 11.71
CA PRO A 11 0.13 -5.62 12.65
C PRO A 11 -1.23 -4.93 12.78
N LYS A 12 -1.58 -4.48 13.98
CA LYS A 12 -2.76 -3.64 14.19
C LYS A 12 -2.44 -2.22 13.73
N LEU A 13 -2.72 -1.95 12.46
CA LEU A 13 -2.48 -0.65 11.84
C LEU A 13 -3.69 0.26 11.95
N THR A 14 -3.39 1.54 12.06
CA THR A 14 -4.33 2.64 11.98
C THR A 14 -4.00 3.50 10.77
N ALA A 15 -4.96 4.31 10.30
CA ALA A 15 -4.71 5.23 9.19
C ALA A 15 -3.53 6.18 9.49
N THR A 16 -3.34 6.56 10.75
CA THR A 16 -2.24 7.41 11.21
C THR A 16 -0.85 6.82 11.00
N ASP A 17 -0.70 5.49 11.04
CA ASP A 17 0.60 4.84 10.83
C ASP A 17 1.11 5.08 9.40
N PHE A 18 0.21 5.21 8.42
CA PHE A 18 0.58 5.41 7.02
C PHE A 18 0.98 6.86 6.69
N ARG A 19 0.93 7.79 7.65
CA ARG A 19 1.36 9.19 7.46
C ARG A 19 2.85 9.31 7.18
N ASP A 20 3.63 8.40 7.74
CA ASP A 20 5.08 8.43 7.72
C ASP A 20 5.59 7.00 7.57
N VAL A 21 6.56 6.79 6.67
CA VAL A 21 7.19 5.49 6.47
C VAL A 21 7.88 5.02 7.74
N ASP A 22 8.50 5.94 8.49
CA ASP A 22 9.23 5.61 9.70
C ASP A 22 8.28 5.18 10.83
N LEU A 23 7.14 5.87 10.98
CA LEU A 23 6.09 5.47 11.94
C LEU A 23 5.52 4.10 11.59
N LEU A 24 5.23 3.86 10.30
CA LEU A 24 4.73 2.57 9.83
C LEU A 24 5.75 1.46 10.10
N TYR A 25 7.02 1.73 9.82
CA TYR A 25 8.13 0.82 10.08
C TYR A 25 8.23 0.47 11.57
N GLU A 26 8.20 1.45 12.46
CA GLU A 26 8.21 1.22 13.91
C GLU A 26 7.02 0.37 14.40
N THR A 27 5.82 0.64 13.88
CA THR A 27 4.62 -0.13 14.24
C THR A 27 4.73 -1.58 13.76
N ILE A 28 5.33 -1.82 12.59
CA ILE A 28 5.59 -3.18 12.09
C ILE A 28 6.65 -3.87 12.95
N LEU A 29 7.74 -3.20 13.29
CA LEU A 29 8.80 -3.77 14.14
C LEU A 29 8.25 -4.31 15.45
N LYS A 30 7.31 -3.60 16.08
CA LYS A 30 6.64 -4.06 17.32
C LYS A 30 5.79 -5.32 17.14
N ALA A 31 5.34 -5.60 15.92
CA ALA A 31 4.55 -6.78 15.59
C ALA A 31 5.41 -7.95 15.08
N LEU A 32 6.70 -7.73 14.81
CA LEU A 32 7.60 -8.81 14.42
C LEU A 32 7.90 -9.71 15.63
N PRO A 33 7.96 -11.04 15.44
CA PRO A 33 8.36 -11.94 16.51
C PRO A 33 9.79 -11.63 16.96
N GLU A 34 10.02 -11.61 18.28
CA GLU A 34 11.39 -11.60 18.82
C GLU A 34 12.13 -12.80 18.23
N LYS A 35 13.25 -12.53 17.55
CA LYS A 35 14.02 -13.50 16.76
C LYS A 35 14.36 -14.72 17.62
N LYS A 36 13.62 -15.82 17.46
CA LYS A 36 13.81 -17.09 18.18
C LYS A 36 13.68 -18.26 17.21
N THR A 37 14.60 -18.47 16.26
CA THR A 37 14.60 -19.73 15.50
C THR A 37 15.96 -20.06 14.88
N ASP A 38 16.29 -21.37 14.87
CA ASP A 38 17.43 -22.04 14.21
C ASP A 38 17.27 -22.20 12.69
N ALA A 39 16.40 -21.40 12.04
CA ALA A 39 16.15 -21.53 10.60
C ALA A 39 17.15 -20.69 9.80
N ASP A 40 17.73 -21.27 8.74
CA ASP A 40 18.68 -20.57 7.86
C ASP A 40 18.02 -19.42 7.07
N GLU A 41 16.72 -19.52 6.79
CA GLU A 41 15.98 -18.50 6.02
C GLU A 41 14.62 -18.19 6.65
N THR A 42 14.33 -16.90 6.77
CA THR A 42 13.09 -16.35 7.30
C THR A 42 12.36 -15.57 6.21
N VAL A 43 11.07 -15.86 6.02
CA VAL A 43 10.19 -15.14 5.09
C VAL A 43 9.08 -14.45 5.86
N LEU A 44 8.96 -13.13 5.72
CA LEU A 44 7.88 -12.34 6.30
C LEU A 44 6.75 -12.18 5.27
N VAL A 45 5.53 -12.56 5.64
CA VAL A 45 4.36 -12.51 4.76
C VAL A 45 3.38 -11.45 5.27
N PHE A 46 3.15 -10.42 4.47
CA PHE A 46 2.26 -9.30 4.81
C PHE A 46 0.94 -9.37 4.06
N PRO A 47 -0.18 -8.96 4.69
CA PRO A 47 -1.50 -9.00 4.07
C PRO A 47 -1.69 -7.91 3.01
N GLU A 48 -2.53 -8.19 2.00
CA GLU A 48 -2.74 -7.30 0.84
C GLU A 48 -3.38 -5.95 1.20
N PHE A 49 -4.14 -5.88 2.29
CA PHE A 49 -4.81 -4.64 2.71
C PHE A 49 -3.86 -3.52 3.16
N PHE A 50 -2.55 -3.81 3.31
CA PHE A 50 -1.53 -2.79 3.56
C PHE A 50 -1.53 -1.68 2.49
N SER A 51 -1.85 -2.03 1.24
CA SER A 51 -1.89 -1.06 0.14
C SER A 51 -2.93 0.04 0.37
N LEU A 52 -4.07 -0.30 0.97
CA LEU A 52 -5.17 0.64 1.20
C LEU A 52 -4.76 1.79 2.12
N GLY A 53 -3.96 1.50 3.15
CA GLY A 53 -3.44 2.53 4.04
C GLY A 53 -2.56 3.55 3.32
N PHE A 54 -1.73 3.10 2.38
CA PHE A 54 -0.93 4.00 1.54
C PHE A 54 -1.80 4.87 0.62
N PHE A 55 -2.89 4.34 0.06
CA PHE A 55 -3.85 5.15 -0.71
C PHE A 55 -4.48 6.25 0.14
N ILE A 56 -4.93 5.93 1.36
CA ILE A 56 -5.56 6.91 2.25
C ILE A 56 -4.55 8.00 2.65
N ALA A 57 -3.31 7.63 2.96
CA ALA A 57 -2.26 8.58 3.33
C ALA A 57 -1.94 9.60 2.23
N GLN A 58 -1.98 9.18 0.96
CA GLN A 58 -1.77 10.10 -0.17
C GLN A 58 -2.82 11.23 -0.22
N GLY A 59 -4.04 11.00 0.29
CA GLY A 59 -5.09 11.99 0.39
C GLY A 59 -4.84 13.06 1.47
N GLY A 60 -3.77 12.93 2.25
CA GLY A 60 -3.38 13.86 3.31
C GLY A 60 -4.29 13.78 4.54
N GLU A 61 -4.21 14.79 5.42
CA GLU A 61 -4.94 14.79 6.69
C GLU A 61 -6.45 14.65 6.54
N ALA A 62 -7.04 15.23 5.48
CA ALA A 62 -8.47 15.17 5.23
C ALA A 62 -8.95 13.73 4.96
N ALA A 63 -8.19 12.98 4.15
CA ALA A 63 -8.48 11.58 3.89
C ALA A 63 -8.27 10.68 5.11
N LEU A 64 -7.27 10.99 5.93
CA LEU A 64 -6.97 10.23 7.16
C LEU A 64 -7.99 10.47 8.29
N LYS A 65 -8.65 11.64 8.29
CA LYS A 65 -9.73 11.99 9.23
C LYS A 65 -11.11 11.57 8.70
N ALA A 66 -11.19 11.03 7.49
CA ALA A 66 -12.45 10.62 6.89
C ALA A 66 -13.08 9.44 7.65
N ARG A 67 -14.41 9.48 7.82
CA ARG A 67 -15.16 8.46 8.56
C ARG A 67 -15.44 7.19 7.75
N SER A 68 -15.09 7.17 6.48
CA SER A 68 -15.32 6.05 5.58
C SER A 68 -14.29 6.02 4.43
N ILE A 69 -14.05 4.83 3.87
CA ILE A 69 -13.16 4.64 2.72
C ILE A 69 -13.61 5.49 1.51
N PRO A 70 -14.91 5.56 1.15
CA PRO A 70 -15.36 6.43 0.06
C PRO A 70 -15.06 7.92 0.30
N ALA A 71 -15.19 8.39 1.54
CA ALA A 71 -14.88 9.77 1.88
C ALA A 71 -13.36 10.05 1.78
N ALA A 72 -12.52 9.12 2.24
CA ALA A 72 -11.07 9.21 2.07
C ALA A 72 -10.66 9.25 0.60
N MET A 73 -11.28 8.41 -0.22
CA MET A 73 -11.08 8.38 -1.67
C MET A 73 -11.54 9.67 -2.35
N GLY A 74 -12.64 10.27 -1.90
CA GLY A 74 -13.10 11.57 -2.39
C GLY A 74 -12.07 12.69 -2.16
N GLU A 75 -11.48 12.74 -0.96
CA GLU A 75 -10.43 13.71 -0.63
C GLU A 75 -9.14 13.46 -1.43
N LEU A 76 -8.76 12.19 -1.59
CA LEU A 76 -7.64 11.77 -2.45
C LEU A 76 -7.84 12.27 -3.89
N ILE A 77 -9.00 12.01 -4.49
CA ILE A 77 -9.36 12.46 -5.84
C ILE A 77 -9.34 13.98 -5.94
N ARG A 78 -9.88 14.71 -4.96
CA ARG A 78 -9.86 16.18 -4.96
C ARG A 78 -8.45 16.73 -4.98
N LYS A 79 -7.58 16.19 -4.11
CA LYS A 79 -6.19 16.64 -3.98
C LYS A 79 -5.40 16.47 -5.27
N HIS A 80 -5.71 15.44 -6.07
CA HIS A 80 -5.00 15.11 -7.30
C HIS A 80 -5.88 15.17 -8.55
N LEU A 81 -6.92 16.00 -8.51
CA LEU A 81 -7.97 16.04 -9.55
C LEU A 81 -7.41 16.24 -10.96
N GLY A 82 -6.39 17.09 -11.11
CA GLY A 82 -5.72 17.31 -12.40
C GLY A 82 -5.05 16.05 -12.96
N ARG A 83 -4.34 15.28 -12.12
CA ARG A 83 -3.72 14.01 -12.52
C ARG A 83 -4.79 12.96 -12.83
N VAL A 84 -5.84 12.86 -12.01
CA VAL A 84 -6.96 11.92 -12.25
C VAL A 84 -7.67 12.24 -13.56
N ALA A 85 -7.96 13.52 -13.84
CA ALA A 85 -8.60 13.95 -15.08
C ALA A 85 -7.72 13.65 -16.30
N TRP A 86 -6.40 13.89 -16.20
CA TRP A 86 -5.44 13.54 -17.24
C TRP A 86 -5.41 12.04 -17.53
N HIS A 87 -5.29 11.20 -16.49
CA HIS A 87 -5.32 9.75 -16.65
C HIS A 87 -6.66 9.26 -17.21
N PHE A 88 -7.78 9.86 -16.80
CA PHE A 88 -9.09 9.57 -17.34
C PHE A 88 -9.18 9.90 -18.83
N PHE A 89 -8.71 11.08 -19.25
CA PHE A 89 -8.65 11.44 -20.66
C PHE A 89 -7.74 10.49 -21.45
N LYS A 90 -6.59 10.12 -20.89
CA LYS A 90 -5.67 9.16 -21.49
C LYS A 90 -6.32 7.80 -21.73
N THR A 91 -7.28 7.38 -20.89
CA THR A 91 -8.02 6.14 -21.17
C THR A 91 -8.82 6.19 -22.47
N TYR A 92 -9.28 7.35 -22.94
CA TYR A 92 -9.99 7.46 -24.23
C TYR A 92 -9.06 7.29 -25.44
N LEU A 93 -7.75 7.43 -25.24
CA LEU A 93 -6.73 7.19 -26.26
C LEU A 93 -6.31 5.71 -26.31
N ASP A 94 -6.65 4.92 -25.28
CA ASP A 94 -6.40 3.48 -25.27
C ASP A 94 -7.49 2.74 -26.09
N PHE A 95 -7.06 1.89 -27.04
CA PHE A 95 -7.95 1.15 -27.95
C PHE A 95 -8.86 0.11 -27.25
N PHE A 96 -8.63 -0.19 -25.98
CA PHE A 96 -9.38 -1.16 -25.20
C PHE A 96 -10.08 -0.47 -24.04
N VAL A 97 -11.37 -0.13 -24.15
CA VAL A 97 -12.05 0.33 -22.94
C VAL A 97 -13.56 0.14 -22.88
N GLY A 98 -13.97 -0.54 -21.79
CA GLY A 98 -15.33 -0.70 -21.32
C GLY A 98 -15.99 0.58 -20.75
N PRO A 99 -17.03 0.44 -19.91
CA PRO A 99 -17.87 1.55 -19.46
C PRO A 99 -17.12 2.65 -18.71
N ALA A 100 -17.63 3.89 -18.75
CA ALA A 100 -17.01 5.09 -18.14
C ALA A 100 -16.61 4.91 -16.67
N HIS A 101 -17.39 4.16 -15.88
CA HIS A 101 -17.06 3.89 -14.48
C HIS A 101 -15.75 3.09 -14.30
N GLN A 102 -15.46 2.13 -15.18
CA GLN A 102 -14.22 1.34 -15.13
C GLN A 102 -13.02 2.21 -15.53
N ARG A 103 -13.22 3.12 -16.47
CA ARG A 103 -12.22 4.10 -16.89
C ARG A 103 -11.83 5.02 -15.75
N PHE A 104 -12.83 5.48 -15.00
CA PHE A 104 -12.61 6.34 -13.85
C PHE A 104 -11.86 5.62 -12.73
N LYS A 105 -12.25 4.38 -12.40
CA LYS A 105 -11.52 3.54 -11.45
C LYS A 105 -10.06 3.34 -11.87
N ARG A 106 -9.80 3.02 -13.14
CA ARG A 106 -8.44 2.88 -13.69
C ARG A 106 -7.64 4.18 -13.60
N ALA A 107 -8.25 5.33 -13.90
CA ALA A 107 -7.60 6.63 -13.84
C ALA A 107 -7.17 7.01 -12.41
N ILE A 108 -8.05 6.76 -11.44
CA ILE A 108 -7.74 6.88 -10.02
C ILE A 108 -6.53 6.00 -9.70
N PHE A 109 -6.60 4.70 -9.99
CA PHE A 109 -5.51 3.77 -9.68
C PHE A 109 -4.18 4.23 -10.29
N GLN A 110 -4.15 4.57 -11.58
CA GLN A 110 -2.93 5.02 -12.27
C GLN A 110 -2.34 6.31 -11.68
N THR A 111 -3.18 7.17 -11.11
CA THR A 111 -2.72 8.43 -10.50
C THR A 111 -1.90 8.18 -9.23
N TYR A 112 -2.25 7.15 -8.45
CA TYR A 112 -1.66 6.91 -7.12
C TYR A 112 -0.73 5.71 -7.06
N ALA A 113 -0.88 4.74 -7.96
CA ALA A 113 -0.08 3.51 -7.96
C ALA A 113 1.44 3.77 -7.95
N PRO A 114 2.01 4.76 -8.66
CA PRO A 114 3.44 5.05 -8.58
C PRO A 114 3.88 5.52 -7.18
N ASP A 115 3.10 6.41 -6.56
CA ASP A 115 3.42 6.97 -5.25
C ASP A 115 3.28 5.90 -4.15
N VAL A 116 2.24 5.07 -4.23
CA VAL A 116 2.06 3.90 -3.35
C VAL A 116 3.20 2.90 -3.54
N TRP A 117 3.58 2.59 -4.79
CA TRP A 117 4.68 1.68 -5.09
C TRP A 117 6.02 2.14 -4.49
N LEU A 118 6.32 3.44 -4.55
CA LEU A 118 7.56 3.97 -3.97
C LEU A 118 7.61 3.79 -2.45
N LEU A 119 6.51 4.10 -1.75
CA LEU A 119 6.40 3.92 -0.29
C LEU A 119 6.48 2.44 0.09
N TYR A 120 5.76 1.60 -0.66
CA TYR A 120 5.74 0.16 -0.49
C TYR A 120 7.15 -0.43 -0.64
N ARG A 121 7.85 -0.06 -1.72
CA ARG A 121 9.22 -0.50 -1.98
C ARG A 121 10.17 -0.04 -0.87
N ALA A 122 10.12 1.23 -0.46
CA ALA A 122 10.99 1.75 0.58
C ALA A 122 10.81 0.98 1.90
N LEU A 123 9.56 0.79 2.34
CA LEU A 123 9.26 0.09 3.59
C LEU A 123 9.78 -1.35 3.59
N PHE A 124 9.43 -2.13 2.56
CA PHE A 124 9.75 -3.57 2.56
C PHE A 124 11.21 -3.84 2.20
N SER A 125 11.87 -2.98 1.43
CA SER A 125 13.32 -3.06 1.24
C SER A 125 14.07 -2.81 2.55
N ASN A 126 13.67 -1.79 3.33
CA ASN A 126 14.28 -1.52 4.63
C ASN A 126 14.08 -2.68 5.61
N LEU A 127 12.89 -3.28 5.64
CA LEU A 127 12.60 -4.47 6.46
C LEU A 127 13.44 -5.68 6.07
N ALA A 128 13.56 -5.97 4.77
CA ALA A 128 14.34 -7.09 4.27
C ALA A 128 15.82 -6.94 4.65
N GLU A 129 16.38 -5.75 4.50
CA GLU A 129 17.77 -5.45 4.85
C GLU A 129 18.01 -5.54 6.37
N ALA A 130 17.15 -4.93 7.18
CA ALA A 130 17.30 -4.91 8.63
C ALA A 130 17.17 -6.30 9.27
N HIS A 131 16.35 -7.18 8.69
CA HIS A 131 16.07 -8.49 9.27
C HIS A 131 16.75 -9.64 8.53
N GLN A 132 17.53 -9.37 7.48
CA GLN A 132 18.14 -10.37 6.60
C GLN A 132 17.10 -11.42 6.15
N SER A 133 15.92 -10.94 5.76
CA SER A 133 14.76 -11.78 5.46
C SER A 133 14.24 -11.52 4.05
N TRP A 134 13.60 -12.53 3.48
CA TRP A 134 12.80 -12.34 2.27
C TRP A 134 11.44 -11.79 2.68
N VAL A 135 10.98 -10.76 1.96
CA VAL A 135 9.68 -10.15 2.23
C VAL A 135 8.73 -10.44 1.08
N VAL A 136 7.65 -11.15 1.38
CA VAL A 136 6.53 -11.35 0.45
C VAL A 136 5.42 -10.42 0.90
N ALA A 137 5.37 -9.27 0.26
CA ALA A 137 4.33 -8.28 0.50
C ALA A 137 3.25 -8.46 -0.57
N GLY A 138 1.98 -8.47 -0.15
CA GLY A 138 0.82 -8.75 -1.01
C GLY A 138 0.57 -7.80 -2.19
N SER A 139 -0.56 -7.96 -2.87
CA SER A 139 -0.92 -7.13 -4.03
C SER A 139 -1.30 -5.69 -3.64
N ILE A 140 -1.05 -4.72 -4.52
CA ILE A 140 -1.59 -3.36 -4.38
C ILE A 140 -3.06 -3.39 -4.82
N LEU A 141 -3.98 -3.51 -3.86
CA LEU A 141 -5.41 -3.49 -4.10
C LEU A 141 -5.93 -2.06 -4.23
N MET A 142 -6.83 -1.87 -5.19
CA MET A 142 -7.66 -0.67 -5.27
C MET A 142 -8.87 -0.85 -4.33
N PRO A 143 -9.24 0.16 -3.52
CA PRO A 143 -10.50 0.12 -2.79
C PRO A 143 -11.68 -0.03 -3.75
N GLU A 144 -12.62 -0.94 -3.45
CA GLU A 144 -13.81 -1.22 -4.27
C GLU A 144 -14.80 -0.06 -4.34
#